data_AF-A0A1E8FE56-F1
#
_entry.id   AF-A0A1E8FE56-F1
#
_cell.length_a   1.000
_cell.length_b   1.000
_cell.length_c   1.000
_cell.angle_alpha   90.00
_cell.angle_beta   90.00
_cell.angle_gamma   90.00
#
_symmetry.space_group_name_H-M   'P 1'
#
loop_
_entity.id
_entity.type
_entity.pdbx_description
1 polymer ?
#
loop_
_entity_poly.entity_id
_entity_poly.type
_entity_poly.pdbx_seq_one_letter_code
_entity_poly.pdbx_strand_id
1 'polypeptide(L)'
;MDNDVTPKEAAIQKFESDLITSADENNKIRLLALNSTSFFLPHISNFYEAVGLPSSPKAWIDYAEKLYDIKNPVSKQSLYALYRGGVGKFVVNKLASWMRLLPIPFELFSNKKLFVKTLRSAQAKSNAADWLYAVHGYKLSLSHHGCLESNECLSVFELLESRCKAEVEFNQLVLKKLGDGNLQRENKKEMWKLVKEFWDKNSEIPTDVVQYLEDFDGRQEENVTLLSEPERQSFLTVYARLILDFYLELITRYEIGCRFYFGIPISSREDIEKNNRLGIVTRAVQAFVNDEDAKTCFGGMLNELRLVISEPDTPLSKRELAAYIDIEDKSEGFSGEALNDKQYHEFRAWRNGKYFPSMKKLESFLLNIDEGTGENRIPITLPLCCLTMGLDRLATGIKEHAAKEGFSEHEIVTAIKEVLSTMPDYYRRNTASYIATY
;
A
#
# COMPACT_ATOMS: atom_id res chain seq x y z
N MET A 1 21.39 -39.02 -22.50
CA MET A 1 20.97 -38.63 -21.14
C MET A 1 20.20 -37.34 -21.33
N ASP A 2 18.88 -37.46 -21.48
CA ASP A 2 18.00 -36.30 -21.53
C ASP A 2 18.04 -35.66 -20.15
N ASN A 3 18.61 -34.47 -20.05
CA ASN A 3 18.52 -33.67 -18.84
C ASN A 3 17.05 -33.26 -18.72
N ASP A 4 16.29 -33.96 -17.87
CA ASP A 4 14.94 -33.55 -17.52
C ASP A 4 15.00 -32.15 -16.91
N VAL A 5 14.56 -31.16 -17.69
CA VAL A 5 14.47 -29.76 -17.27
C VAL A 5 13.45 -29.70 -16.14
N THR A 6 13.87 -29.26 -14.96
CA THR A 6 12.97 -29.14 -13.81
C THR A 6 11.84 -28.13 -14.12
N PRO A 7 10.64 -28.24 -13.51
CA PRO A 7 9.57 -27.28 -13.73
C PRO A 7 9.98 -25.81 -13.50
N LYS A 8 10.82 -25.58 -12.49
CA LYS A 8 11.43 -24.28 -12.20
C LYS A 8 12.30 -23.79 -13.36
N GLU A 9 13.18 -24.64 -13.88
CA GLU A 9 14.03 -24.29 -15.01
C GLU A 9 13.21 -24.01 -16.28
N ALA A 10 12.16 -24.78 -16.53
CA ALA A 10 11.26 -24.55 -17.65
C ALA A 10 10.54 -23.19 -17.54
N ALA A 11 10.09 -22.82 -16.34
CA ALA A 11 9.46 -21.52 -16.09
C ALA A 11 10.44 -20.35 -16.32
N ILE A 12 11.67 -20.44 -15.80
CA ILE A 12 12.69 -19.40 -15.98
C ILE A 12 13.16 -19.34 -17.44
N GLN A 13 13.34 -20.48 -18.12
CA GLN A 13 13.69 -20.53 -19.55
C GLN A 13 12.60 -19.88 -20.41
N LYS A 14 11.33 -20.10 -20.09
CA LYS A 14 10.21 -19.45 -20.77
C LYS A 14 10.26 -17.94 -20.56
N PHE A 15 10.43 -17.47 -19.32
CA PHE A 15 10.57 -16.05 -19.02
C PHE A 15 11.75 -15.41 -19.77
N GLU A 16 12.92 -16.06 -19.77
CA GLU A 16 14.10 -15.63 -20.52
C GLU A 16 13.80 -15.54 -22.03
N SER A 17 13.16 -16.55 -22.59
CA SER A 17 12.76 -16.57 -24.01
C SER A 17 11.78 -15.44 -24.34
N ASP A 18 10.73 -15.27 -23.54
CA ASP A 18 9.71 -14.24 -23.74
C ASP A 18 10.36 -12.84 -23.73
N LEU A 19 11.29 -12.58 -22.82
CA LEU A 19 12.06 -11.33 -22.78
C LEU A 19 12.99 -11.14 -23.97
N ILE A 20 13.65 -12.20 -24.44
CA ILE A 20 14.51 -12.10 -25.63
C ILE A 20 13.68 -11.81 -26.87
N THR A 21 12.48 -12.41 -26.98
CA THR A 21 11.57 -12.18 -28.11
C THR A 21 10.93 -10.80 -28.10
N SER A 22 10.96 -10.07 -26.98
CA SER A 22 10.46 -8.69 -26.89
C SER A 22 11.49 -7.62 -27.25
N ALA A 23 12.67 -8.02 -27.74
CA ALA A 23 13.70 -7.07 -28.17
C ALA A 23 13.19 -6.12 -29.27
N ASP A 24 13.57 -4.85 -29.16
CA ASP A 24 13.26 -3.85 -30.19
C ASP A 24 14.10 -4.05 -31.47
N GLU A 25 13.86 -3.22 -32.48
CA GLU A 25 14.61 -3.21 -33.75
C GLU A 25 16.13 -3.05 -33.58
N ASN A 26 16.58 -2.52 -32.44
CA ASN A 26 18.00 -2.37 -32.09
C ASN A 26 18.53 -3.51 -31.20
N ASN A 27 17.79 -4.62 -31.09
CA ASN A 27 18.06 -5.76 -30.22
C ASN A 27 18.18 -5.38 -28.74
N LYS A 28 17.47 -4.33 -28.30
CA LYS A 28 17.41 -3.93 -26.90
C LYS A 28 16.15 -4.47 -26.25
N ILE A 29 16.33 -5.14 -25.12
CA ILE A 29 15.27 -5.69 -24.29
C ILE A 29 14.98 -4.70 -23.16
N ARG A 30 13.70 -4.37 -22.96
CA ARG A 30 13.24 -3.43 -21.95
C ARG A 30 12.12 -4.04 -21.11
N LEU A 31 12.15 -3.79 -19.81
CA LEU A 31 11.01 -3.97 -18.93
C LEU A 31 10.31 -2.62 -18.81
N LEU A 32 9.29 -2.40 -19.61
CA LEU A 32 8.48 -1.19 -19.53
C LEU A 32 7.59 -1.26 -18.30
N ALA A 33 7.74 -0.30 -17.39
CA ALA A 33 6.76 -0.10 -16.33
C ALA A 33 5.50 0.52 -16.95
N LEU A 34 4.36 -0.13 -16.76
CA LEU A 34 3.05 0.43 -17.11
C LEU A 34 2.61 1.33 -15.96
N ASN A 35 2.86 2.62 -16.09
CA ASN A 35 2.42 3.58 -15.08
C ASN A 35 1.09 4.23 -15.52
N SER A 36 -0.03 3.77 -14.98
CA SER A 36 -1.30 4.48 -15.07
C SER A 36 -1.47 5.41 -13.86
N THR A 37 -1.90 6.64 -14.08
CA THR A 37 -2.15 7.66 -13.03
C THR A 37 -3.54 7.49 -12.39
N SER A 38 -3.96 6.25 -12.16
CA SER A 38 -5.28 5.94 -11.61
C SER A 38 -5.32 6.20 -10.11
N PHE A 39 -6.31 6.98 -9.66
CA PHE A 39 -6.66 7.13 -8.24
C PHE A 39 -7.44 5.92 -7.71
N PHE A 40 -8.20 5.24 -8.58
CA PHE A 40 -9.06 4.12 -8.19
C PHE A 40 -8.25 2.88 -7.79
N LEU A 41 -7.22 2.56 -8.58
CA LEU A 41 -6.25 1.51 -8.30
C LEU A 41 -4.85 2.10 -8.44
N PRO A 42 -4.24 2.55 -7.33
CA PRO A 42 -2.90 3.12 -7.39
C PRO A 42 -1.90 2.08 -7.88
N HIS A 43 -0.81 2.52 -8.49
CA HIS A 43 0.26 1.61 -8.87
C HIS A 43 0.82 0.91 -7.63
N ILE A 44 1.10 -0.40 -7.70
CA ILE A 44 1.51 -1.18 -6.52
C ILE A 44 2.78 -0.64 -5.86
N SER A 45 3.67 -0.02 -6.66
CA SER A 45 4.88 0.63 -6.14
C SER A 45 4.55 1.72 -5.12
N ASN A 46 3.45 2.45 -5.30
CA ASN A 46 3.01 3.50 -4.38
C ASN A 46 2.60 2.88 -3.05
N PHE A 47 1.90 1.75 -3.09
CA PHE A 47 1.59 0.98 -1.88
C PHE A 47 2.86 0.46 -1.21
N TYR A 48 3.78 -0.17 -1.95
CA TYR A 48 5.03 -0.66 -1.41
C TYR A 48 5.85 0.44 -0.75
N GLU A 49 6.00 1.59 -1.41
CA GLU A 49 6.69 2.75 -0.84
C GLU A 49 5.99 3.25 0.43
N ALA A 50 4.67 3.34 0.43
CA ALA A 50 3.89 3.74 1.61
C ALA A 50 4.15 2.79 2.78
N VAL A 51 4.16 1.47 2.57
CA VAL A 51 4.40 0.51 3.68
C VAL A 51 5.88 0.22 3.95
N GLY A 52 6.81 0.89 3.26
CA GLY A 52 8.26 0.73 3.47
C GLY A 52 8.86 -0.53 2.83
N LEU A 53 8.18 -1.11 1.84
CA LEU A 53 8.65 -2.21 1.02
C LEU A 53 9.40 -1.72 -0.23
N PRO A 54 10.20 -2.58 -0.89
CA PRO A 54 10.83 -2.24 -2.16
C PRO A 54 9.80 -1.81 -3.22
N SER A 55 9.90 -0.57 -3.72
CA SER A 55 8.97 -0.01 -4.70
C SER A 55 9.49 -0.02 -6.14
N SER A 56 10.71 -0.50 -6.36
CA SER A 56 11.30 -0.61 -7.69
C SER A 56 11.90 -2.00 -7.92
N PRO A 57 11.99 -2.48 -9.17
CA PRO A 57 12.59 -3.79 -9.45
C PRO A 57 14.03 -3.91 -8.98
N LYS A 58 14.81 -2.81 -9.05
CA LYS A 58 16.16 -2.77 -8.47
C LYS A 58 16.10 -3.00 -6.96
N ALA A 59 15.22 -2.31 -6.25
CA ALA A 59 15.10 -2.48 -4.81
C ALA A 59 14.65 -3.91 -4.45
N TRP A 60 13.81 -4.56 -5.27
CA TRP A 60 13.46 -5.97 -5.12
C TRP A 60 14.65 -6.91 -5.34
N ILE A 61 15.51 -6.63 -6.32
CA ILE A 61 16.76 -7.36 -6.51
C ILE A 61 17.67 -7.20 -5.31
N ASP A 62 17.93 -5.95 -4.88
CA ASP A 62 18.78 -5.65 -3.71
C ASP A 62 18.20 -6.32 -2.43
N TYR A 63 16.88 -6.43 -2.32
CA TYR A 63 16.20 -7.13 -1.24
C TYR A 63 16.41 -8.65 -1.33
N ALA A 64 16.23 -9.25 -2.50
CA ALA A 64 16.44 -10.68 -2.71
C ALA A 64 17.91 -11.09 -2.50
N GLU A 65 18.88 -10.27 -2.94
CA GLU A 65 20.30 -10.49 -2.67
C GLU A 65 20.57 -10.60 -1.17
N LYS A 66 20.00 -9.70 -0.37
CA LYS A 66 20.16 -9.70 1.09
C LYS A 66 19.42 -10.86 1.75
N LEU A 67 18.20 -11.16 1.29
CA LEU A 67 17.36 -12.20 1.88
C LEU A 67 17.94 -13.61 1.68
N TYR A 68 18.49 -13.87 0.49
CA TYR A 68 18.99 -15.20 0.14
C TYR A 68 20.52 -15.33 0.22
N ASP A 69 21.23 -14.23 0.47
CA ASP A 69 22.70 -14.16 0.42
C ASP A 69 23.29 -14.63 -0.93
N ILE A 70 22.58 -14.32 -2.03
CA ILE A 70 22.99 -14.68 -3.40
C ILE A 70 23.16 -13.42 -4.23
N LYS A 71 24.40 -13.05 -4.51
CA LYS A 71 24.76 -11.85 -5.27
C LYS A 71 24.34 -11.93 -6.74
N ASN A 72 23.70 -10.87 -7.24
CA ASN A 72 23.36 -10.67 -8.62
C ASN A 72 24.62 -10.28 -9.44
N PRO A 73 24.95 -11.04 -10.52
CA PRO A 73 26.10 -10.74 -11.37
C PRO A 73 25.88 -9.56 -12.34
N VAL A 74 24.67 -8.99 -12.40
CA VAL A 74 24.34 -7.86 -13.27
C VAL A 74 24.75 -6.54 -12.62
N SER A 75 25.47 -5.70 -13.38
CA SER A 75 25.89 -4.38 -12.87
C SER A 75 24.71 -3.45 -12.61
N LYS A 76 24.86 -2.53 -11.65
CA LYS A 76 23.84 -1.51 -11.34
C LYS A 76 23.43 -0.68 -12.57
N GLN A 77 24.39 -0.34 -13.44
CA GLN A 77 24.14 0.41 -14.67
C GLN A 77 23.31 -0.41 -15.67
N SER A 78 23.59 -1.70 -15.81
CA SER A 78 22.81 -2.60 -16.67
C SER A 78 21.39 -2.82 -16.14
N LEU A 79 21.21 -2.97 -14.83
CA LEU A 79 19.89 -3.03 -14.21
C LEU A 79 19.09 -1.75 -14.46
N TYR A 80 19.72 -0.59 -14.32
CA TYR A 80 19.07 0.68 -14.64
C TYR A 80 18.69 0.79 -16.12
N ALA A 81 19.60 0.38 -17.02
CA ALA A 81 19.35 0.38 -18.46
C ALA A 81 18.16 -0.51 -18.83
N LEU A 82 17.97 -1.67 -18.17
CA LEU A 82 16.85 -2.59 -18.43
C LEU A 82 15.47 -1.91 -18.33
N TYR A 83 15.35 -0.86 -17.51
CA TYR A 83 14.10 -0.11 -17.31
C TYR A 83 14.04 1.24 -18.04
N ARG A 84 15.10 1.67 -18.74
CA ARG A 84 15.12 2.94 -19.49
C ARG A 84 15.52 2.78 -20.95
N GLY A 85 16.79 2.42 -21.18
CA GLY A 85 17.41 2.38 -22.52
C GLY A 85 17.45 0.98 -23.15
N GLY A 86 17.10 -0.04 -22.38
CA GLY A 86 17.21 -1.45 -22.72
C GLY A 86 18.61 -2.02 -22.61
N VAL A 87 18.67 -3.35 -22.60
CA VAL A 87 19.92 -4.12 -22.49
C VAL A 87 19.99 -5.17 -23.58
N GLY A 88 21.20 -5.65 -23.88
CA GLY A 88 21.38 -6.80 -24.76
C GLY A 88 21.03 -8.11 -24.06
N LYS A 89 20.74 -9.15 -24.86
CA LYS A 89 20.44 -10.53 -24.43
C LYS A 89 21.38 -11.06 -23.33
N PHE A 90 22.68 -10.77 -23.42
CA PHE A 90 23.66 -11.23 -22.42
C PHE A 90 23.32 -10.81 -20.99
N VAL A 91 22.77 -9.61 -20.79
CA VAL A 91 22.34 -9.14 -19.47
C VAL A 91 21.12 -9.91 -18.98
N VAL A 92 20.16 -10.18 -19.87
CA VAL A 92 18.97 -10.97 -19.55
C VAL A 92 19.35 -12.39 -19.17
N ASN A 93 20.26 -13.03 -19.92
CA ASN A 93 20.77 -14.36 -19.60
C ASN A 93 21.45 -14.40 -18.23
N LYS A 94 22.23 -13.37 -17.87
CA LYS A 94 22.83 -13.25 -16.52
C LYS A 94 21.77 -13.18 -15.43
N LEU A 95 20.73 -12.37 -15.64
CA LEU A 95 19.62 -12.23 -14.69
C LEU A 95 18.85 -13.54 -14.54
N ALA A 96 18.50 -14.20 -15.64
CA ALA A 96 17.82 -15.50 -15.63
C ALA A 96 18.64 -16.57 -14.91
N SER A 97 19.96 -16.63 -15.17
CA SER A 97 20.87 -17.55 -14.46
C SER A 97 20.94 -17.27 -12.97
N TRP A 98 20.92 -16.01 -12.54
CA TRP A 98 20.83 -15.68 -11.12
C TRP A 98 19.48 -16.08 -10.51
N MET A 99 18.35 -15.84 -11.21
CA MET A 99 17.03 -16.28 -10.76
C MET A 99 16.96 -17.79 -10.54
N ARG A 100 17.67 -18.61 -11.34
CA ARG A 100 17.73 -20.08 -11.14
C ARG A 100 18.30 -20.46 -9.78
N LEU A 101 19.20 -19.65 -9.21
CA LEU A 101 19.83 -19.89 -7.92
C LEU A 101 18.91 -19.55 -6.73
N LEU A 102 17.94 -18.66 -6.93
CA LEU A 102 17.06 -18.21 -5.84
C LEU A 102 16.11 -19.34 -5.41
N PRO A 103 15.86 -19.55 -4.11
CA PRO A 103 14.93 -20.56 -3.60
C PRO A 103 13.46 -20.11 -3.74
N ILE A 104 13.09 -19.58 -4.90
CA ILE A 104 11.73 -19.12 -5.24
C ILE A 104 11.11 -20.15 -6.19
N PRO A 105 9.88 -20.62 -5.92
CA PRO A 105 9.17 -21.58 -6.77
C PRO A 105 8.52 -20.89 -7.98
N PHE A 106 9.33 -20.38 -8.91
CA PHE A 106 8.88 -19.61 -10.09
C PHE A 106 7.86 -20.35 -10.97
N GLU A 107 7.88 -21.67 -10.98
CA GLU A 107 6.93 -22.52 -11.68
C GLU A 107 5.49 -22.33 -11.19
N LEU A 108 5.30 -22.00 -9.91
CA LEU A 108 3.98 -21.80 -9.32
C LEU A 108 3.39 -20.41 -9.64
N PHE A 109 4.24 -19.49 -10.10
CA PHE A 109 3.81 -18.20 -10.66
C PHE A 109 3.38 -18.31 -12.13
N SER A 110 3.73 -19.41 -12.81
CA SER A 110 3.40 -19.65 -14.23
C SER A 110 1.96 -20.14 -14.42
N ASN A 111 0.99 -19.39 -13.91
CA ASN A 111 -0.43 -19.73 -14.00
C ASN A 111 -1.07 -19.13 -15.28
N LYS A 112 -1.64 -19.99 -16.15
CA LYS A 112 -2.27 -19.55 -17.41
C LYS A 112 -3.42 -18.56 -17.20
N LYS A 113 -4.27 -18.77 -16.17
CA LYS A 113 -5.38 -17.85 -15.87
C LYS A 113 -4.86 -16.48 -15.44
N LEU A 114 -3.82 -16.46 -14.61
CA LEU A 114 -3.15 -15.22 -14.18
C LEU A 114 -2.55 -14.50 -15.38
N PHE A 115 -1.79 -15.20 -16.21
CA PHE A 115 -1.17 -14.63 -17.41
C PHE A 115 -2.21 -13.96 -18.33
N VAL A 116 -3.36 -14.60 -18.56
CA VAL A 116 -4.45 -14.01 -19.36
C VAL A 116 -5.01 -12.74 -18.71
N LYS A 117 -5.20 -12.72 -17.38
CA LYS A 117 -5.66 -11.52 -16.66
C LYS A 117 -4.64 -10.38 -16.76
N THR A 118 -3.36 -10.68 -16.57
CA THR A 118 -2.27 -9.69 -16.67
C THR A 118 -2.15 -9.14 -18.09
N LEU A 119 -2.23 -10.00 -19.13
CA LEU A 119 -2.19 -9.54 -20.52
C LEU A 119 -3.36 -8.62 -20.84
N ARG A 120 -4.57 -8.97 -20.38
CA ARG A 120 -5.76 -8.10 -20.52
C ARG A 120 -5.58 -6.76 -19.82
N SER A 121 -4.96 -6.75 -18.63
CA SER A 121 -4.64 -5.51 -17.91
C SER A 121 -3.62 -4.65 -18.66
N ALA A 122 -2.56 -5.25 -19.19
CA ALA A 122 -1.57 -4.54 -20.00
C ALA A 122 -2.18 -3.91 -21.25
N GLN A 123 -3.05 -4.64 -21.96
CA GLN A 123 -3.81 -4.12 -23.11
C GLN A 123 -4.75 -2.98 -22.72
N ALA A 124 -5.32 -3.04 -21.52
CA ALA A 124 -6.15 -2.00 -20.94
C ALA A 124 -5.35 -0.82 -20.35
N LYS A 125 -4.01 -0.86 -20.36
CA LYS A 125 -3.14 0.13 -19.71
C LYS A 125 -3.52 0.38 -18.24
N SER A 126 -3.86 -0.70 -17.52
CA SER A 126 -4.30 -0.67 -16.12
C SER A 126 -3.15 -1.02 -15.17
N ASN A 127 -3.24 -0.56 -13.91
CA ASN A 127 -2.31 -0.91 -12.84
C ASN A 127 -2.56 -2.32 -12.26
N ALA A 128 -3.61 -3.03 -12.73
CA ALA A 128 -4.04 -4.30 -12.16
C ALA A 128 -3.04 -5.44 -12.36
N ALA A 129 -2.19 -5.40 -13.39
CA ALA A 129 -1.24 -6.47 -13.71
C ALA A 129 -0.36 -6.83 -12.51
N ASP A 130 0.24 -5.84 -11.85
CA ASP A 130 1.16 -6.06 -10.75
C ASP A 130 0.41 -6.45 -9.46
N TRP A 131 -0.75 -5.86 -9.21
CA TRP A 131 -1.63 -6.25 -8.10
C TRP A 131 -2.07 -7.71 -8.20
N LEU A 132 -2.45 -8.17 -9.39
CA LEU A 132 -2.85 -9.57 -9.62
C LEU A 132 -1.70 -10.54 -9.33
N TYR A 133 -0.46 -10.20 -9.71
CA TYR A 133 0.70 -11.02 -9.37
C TYR A 133 1.00 -11.02 -7.88
N ALA A 134 0.90 -9.87 -7.21
CA ALA A 134 1.12 -9.77 -5.77
C ALA A 134 0.09 -10.58 -4.97
N VAL A 135 -1.19 -10.44 -5.31
CA VAL A 135 -2.28 -11.23 -4.69
C VAL A 135 -2.08 -12.72 -4.93
N HIS A 136 -1.77 -13.14 -6.16
CA HIS A 136 -1.52 -14.54 -6.48
C HIS A 136 -0.31 -15.09 -5.70
N GLY A 137 0.78 -14.35 -5.65
CA GLY A 137 1.99 -14.73 -4.91
C GLY A 137 1.72 -14.89 -3.42
N TYR A 138 0.93 -13.99 -2.83
CA TYR A 138 0.61 -14.07 -1.41
C TYR A 138 -0.35 -15.23 -1.11
N LYS A 139 -1.40 -15.44 -1.92
CA LYS A 139 -2.29 -16.61 -1.82
C LYS A 139 -1.52 -17.93 -1.97
N LEU A 140 -0.55 -17.99 -2.87
CA LEU A 140 0.30 -19.16 -3.03
C LEU A 140 1.13 -19.44 -1.77
N SER A 141 1.73 -18.41 -1.17
CA SER A 141 2.44 -18.53 0.10
C SER A 141 1.52 -19.08 1.19
N LEU A 142 0.32 -18.53 1.35
CA LEU A 142 -0.66 -19.00 2.33
C LEU A 142 -1.09 -20.45 2.07
N SER A 143 -1.26 -20.84 0.80
CA SER A 143 -1.58 -22.21 0.42
C SER A 143 -0.49 -23.19 0.85
N HIS A 144 0.79 -22.84 0.69
CA HIS A 144 1.91 -23.66 1.15
C HIS A 144 1.93 -23.83 2.67
N HIS A 145 1.42 -22.85 3.42
CA HIS A 145 1.31 -22.90 4.88
C HIS A 145 -0.06 -23.40 5.37
N GLY A 146 -0.96 -23.84 4.48
CA GLY A 146 -2.26 -24.39 4.85
C GLY A 146 -3.28 -23.37 5.38
N CYS A 147 -3.08 -22.07 5.16
CA CYS A 147 -3.92 -20.98 5.68
C CYS A 147 -4.66 -20.17 4.60
N LEU A 148 -4.75 -20.67 3.36
CA LEU A 148 -5.39 -19.94 2.26
C LEU A 148 -6.85 -19.55 2.53
N GLU A 149 -7.63 -20.47 3.11
CA GLU A 149 -9.07 -20.30 3.37
C GLU A 149 -9.36 -19.72 4.76
N SER A 150 -8.32 -19.48 5.57
CA SER A 150 -8.45 -18.96 6.93
C SER A 150 -7.23 -18.09 7.24
N ASN A 151 -7.36 -16.80 6.93
CA ASN A 151 -6.36 -15.77 7.20
C ASN A 151 -7.05 -14.40 7.26
N GLU A 152 -6.33 -13.42 7.81
CA GLU A 152 -6.78 -12.04 7.97
C GLU A 152 -6.91 -11.25 6.64
N CYS A 153 -6.43 -11.80 5.52
CA CYS A 153 -6.38 -11.12 4.22
C CYS A 153 -7.50 -11.51 3.25
N LEU A 154 -8.44 -12.39 3.62
CA LEU A 154 -9.51 -12.85 2.71
C LEU A 154 -10.30 -11.68 2.09
N SER A 155 -10.82 -10.79 2.93
CA SER A 155 -11.59 -9.62 2.48
C SER A 155 -10.75 -8.60 1.69
N VAL A 156 -9.45 -8.55 1.96
CA VAL A 156 -8.47 -7.72 1.23
C VAL A 156 -8.23 -8.28 -0.17
N PHE A 157 -8.12 -9.60 -0.31
CA PHE A 157 -7.99 -10.23 -1.62
C PHE A 157 -9.20 -9.98 -2.49
N GLU A 158 -10.41 -10.09 -1.93
CA GLU A 158 -11.64 -9.79 -2.65
C GLU A 158 -11.69 -8.35 -3.13
N LEU A 159 -11.32 -7.38 -2.26
CA LEU A 159 -11.21 -5.98 -2.63
C LEU A 159 -10.26 -5.79 -3.81
N LEU A 160 -9.03 -6.28 -3.69
CA LEU A 160 -7.99 -6.09 -4.70
C LEU A 160 -8.38 -6.74 -6.03
N GLU A 161 -8.91 -7.95 -6.01
CA GLU A 161 -9.37 -8.64 -7.22
C GLU A 161 -10.56 -7.92 -7.87
N SER A 162 -11.50 -7.41 -7.06
CA SER A 162 -12.64 -6.63 -7.52
C SER A 162 -12.21 -5.32 -8.18
N ARG A 163 -11.36 -4.52 -7.53
CA ARG A 163 -10.83 -3.27 -8.09
C ARG A 163 -9.97 -3.52 -9.34
N CYS A 164 -9.14 -4.56 -9.34
CA CYS A 164 -8.38 -4.96 -10.52
C CYS A 164 -9.31 -5.25 -11.71
N LYS A 165 -10.38 -6.02 -11.49
CA LYS A 165 -11.35 -6.35 -12.53
C LYS A 165 -12.07 -5.10 -13.02
N ALA A 166 -12.59 -4.28 -12.11
CA ALA A 166 -13.35 -3.08 -12.43
C ALA A 166 -12.52 -2.09 -13.27
N GLU A 167 -11.26 -1.82 -12.89
CA GLU A 167 -10.40 -0.91 -13.65
C GLU A 167 -10.10 -1.44 -15.07
N VAL A 168 -9.80 -2.74 -15.20
CA VAL A 168 -9.54 -3.34 -16.51
C VAL A 168 -10.76 -3.26 -17.41
N GLU A 169 -11.95 -3.58 -16.88
CA GLU A 169 -13.22 -3.51 -17.63
C GLU A 169 -13.54 -2.08 -18.05
N PHE A 170 -13.36 -1.09 -17.16
CA PHE A 170 -13.57 0.32 -17.46
C PHE A 170 -12.62 0.82 -18.55
N ASN A 171 -11.31 0.56 -18.41
CA ASN A 171 -10.34 1.02 -19.40
C ASN A 171 -10.56 0.36 -20.77
N GLN A 172 -10.93 -0.92 -20.81
CA GLN A 172 -11.28 -1.60 -22.05
C GLN A 172 -12.53 -0.99 -22.71
N LEU A 173 -13.55 -0.66 -21.92
CA LEU A 173 -14.74 0.03 -22.42
C LEU A 173 -14.39 1.38 -23.05
N VAL A 174 -13.59 2.20 -22.36
CA VAL A 174 -13.14 3.51 -22.87
C VAL A 174 -12.34 3.35 -24.16
N LEU A 175 -11.33 2.45 -24.18
CA LEU A 175 -10.51 2.20 -25.36
C LEU A 175 -11.34 1.71 -26.54
N LYS A 176 -12.32 0.82 -26.29
CA LYS A 176 -13.23 0.34 -27.33
C LYS A 176 -14.09 1.47 -27.88
N LYS A 177 -14.74 2.27 -27.02
CA LYS A 177 -15.57 3.39 -27.46
C LYS A 177 -14.77 4.42 -28.28
N LEU A 178 -13.53 4.69 -27.89
CA LEU A 178 -12.61 5.56 -28.65
C LEU A 178 -12.24 4.93 -30.01
N GLY A 179 -11.95 3.63 -30.04
CA GLY A 179 -11.60 2.90 -31.27
C GLY A 179 -12.76 2.80 -32.26
N ASP A 180 -13.98 2.63 -31.76
CA ASP A 180 -15.21 2.55 -32.56
C ASP A 180 -15.73 3.94 -33.00
N GLY A 181 -15.11 5.04 -32.56
CA GLY A 181 -15.54 6.41 -32.83
C GLY A 181 -16.81 6.83 -32.06
N ASN A 182 -17.32 5.99 -31.15
CA ASN A 182 -18.49 6.25 -30.30
C ASN A 182 -18.18 7.19 -29.12
N LEU A 183 -16.91 7.56 -28.94
CA LEU A 183 -16.44 8.52 -27.96
C LEU A 183 -15.28 9.30 -28.59
N GLN A 184 -15.30 10.62 -28.44
CA GLN A 184 -14.19 11.48 -28.82
C GLN A 184 -13.44 11.90 -27.55
N ARG A 185 -12.10 11.99 -27.62
CA ARG A 185 -11.28 12.35 -26.44
C ARG A 185 -11.62 13.73 -25.91
N GLU A 186 -12.06 14.60 -26.81
CA GLU A 186 -12.43 15.99 -26.56
C GLU A 186 -13.84 16.11 -25.95
N ASN A 187 -14.66 15.05 -26.03
CA ASN A 187 -16.01 15.03 -25.45
C ASN A 187 -15.95 14.77 -23.93
N LYS A 188 -15.50 15.79 -23.19
CA LYS A 188 -15.36 15.76 -21.73
C LYS A 188 -16.65 15.35 -21.02
N LYS A 189 -17.82 15.80 -21.50
CA LYS A 189 -19.12 15.48 -20.90
C LYS A 189 -19.42 13.98 -20.93
N GLU A 190 -19.20 13.32 -22.06
CA GLU A 190 -19.42 11.87 -22.15
C GLU A 190 -18.37 11.09 -21.35
N MET A 191 -17.12 11.56 -21.33
CA MET A 191 -16.08 10.99 -20.48
C MET A 191 -16.46 11.06 -18.99
N TRP A 192 -16.87 12.22 -18.50
CA TRP A 192 -17.28 12.40 -17.10
C TRP A 192 -18.50 11.56 -16.73
N LYS A 193 -19.46 11.38 -17.65
CA LYS A 193 -20.56 10.45 -17.45
C LYS A 193 -20.07 9.03 -17.18
N LEU A 194 -19.13 8.53 -17.99
CA LEU A 194 -18.55 7.19 -17.80
C LEU A 194 -17.76 7.10 -16.49
N VAL A 195 -16.99 8.14 -16.14
CA VAL A 195 -16.23 8.20 -14.88
C VAL A 195 -17.18 8.16 -13.68
N LYS A 196 -18.25 8.96 -13.68
CA LYS A 196 -19.25 8.96 -12.61
C LYS A 196 -19.92 7.60 -12.42
N GLU A 197 -20.42 7.01 -13.51
CA GLU A 197 -21.01 5.66 -13.48
C GLU A 197 -20.03 4.61 -12.95
N PHE A 198 -18.74 4.76 -13.27
CA PHE A 198 -17.69 3.87 -12.79
C PHE A 198 -17.43 4.03 -11.28
N TRP A 199 -17.20 5.25 -10.80
CA TRP A 199 -16.91 5.49 -9.37
C TRP A 199 -18.11 5.17 -8.48
N ASP A 200 -19.33 5.55 -8.88
CA ASP A 200 -20.57 5.29 -8.14
C ASP A 200 -20.80 3.78 -7.90
N LYS A 201 -20.41 2.95 -8.87
CA LYS A 201 -20.58 1.50 -8.80
C LYS A 201 -19.46 0.78 -8.03
N ASN A 202 -18.24 1.30 -8.05
CA ASN A 202 -17.05 0.52 -7.67
C ASN A 202 -16.25 1.13 -6.51
N SER A 203 -16.63 2.29 -6.00
CA SER A 203 -15.91 2.99 -4.94
C SER A 203 -16.87 3.49 -3.86
N GLU A 204 -16.28 3.94 -2.76
CA GLU A 204 -17.01 4.59 -1.67
C GLU A 204 -16.93 6.11 -1.72
N ILE A 205 -16.41 6.66 -2.82
CA ILE A 205 -16.34 8.10 -3.03
C ILE A 205 -17.76 8.62 -3.29
N PRO A 206 -18.24 9.59 -2.49
CA PRO A 206 -19.53 10.21 -2.71
C PRO A 206 -19.67 10.82 -4.12
N THR A 207 -20.86 10.68 -4.73
CA THR A 207 -21.10 11.13 -6.11
C THR A 207 -20.86 12.63 -6.31
N ASP A 208 -21.08 13.44 -5.27
CA ASP A 208 -20.82 14.89 -5.25
C ASP A 208 -19.33 15.23 -5.38
N VAL A 209 -18.42 14.36 -4.93
CA VAL A 209 -16.96 14.52 -5.13
C VAL A 209 -16.61 14.45 -6.61
N VAL A 210 -17.17 13.47 -7.33
CA VAL A 210 -16.93 13.32 -8.79
C VAL A 210 -17.67 14.41 -9.56
N GLN A 211 -18.84 14.84 -9.08
CA GLN A 211 -19.54 16.01 -9.63
C GLN A 211 -18.72 17.28 -9.52
N TYR A 212 -18.11 17.54 -8.36
CA TYR A 212 -17.24 18.69 -8.14
C TYR A 212 -16.09 18.73 -9.14
N LEU A 213 -15.47 17.58 -9.46
CA LEU A 213 -14.39 17.51 -10.45
C LEU A 213 -14.86 17.79 -11.88
N GLU A 214 -16.04 17.29 -12.27
CA GLU A 214 -16.62 17.64 -13.56
C GLU A 214 -16.89 19.15 -13.66
N ASP A 215 -17.46 19.74 -12.61
CA ASP A 215 -17.76 21.17 -12.57
C ASP A 215 -16.48 22.01 -12.59
N PHE A 216 -15.44 21.58 -11.86
CA PHE A 216 -14.12 22.21 -11.87
C PHE A 216 -13.46 22.15 -13.25
N ASP A 217 -13.41 20.98 -13.90
CA ASP A 217 -12.86 20.82 -15.25
C ASP A 217 -13.66 21.62 -16.31
N GLY A 218 -14.97 21.76 -16.10
CA GLY A 218 -15.85 22.57 -16.95
C GLY A 218 -15.57 24.08 -16.89
N ARG A 219 -15.00 24.59 -15.79
CA ARG A 219 -14.64 26.01 -15.64
C ARG A 219 -13.38 26.43 -16.39
N GLN A 220 -12.58 25.47 -16.88
CA GLN A 220 -11.25 25.71 -17.46
C GLN A 220 -10.32 26.51 -16.53
N GLU A 221 -10.55 26.43 -15.22
CA GLU A 221 -9.70 27.04 -14.21
C GLU A 221 -8.43 26.19 -14.07
N GLU A 222 -7.42 26.50 -14.86
CA GLU A 222 -6.12 25.81 -14.80
C GLU A 222 -5.27 26.25 -13.60
N ASN A 223 -5.64 27.35 -12.94
CA ASN A 223 -4.86 27.92 -11.84
C ASN A 223 -5.62 27.93 -10.51
N VAL A 224 -5.25 26.98 -9.65
CA VAL A 224 -5.77 26.79 -8.30
C VAL A 224 -5.49 28.00 -7.39
N THR A 225 -4.52 28.86 -7.72
CA THR A 225 -4.26 30.10 -6.96
C THR A 225 -5.33 31.18 -7.19
N LEU A 226 -6.21 31.02 -8.17
CA LEU A 226 -7.31 31.96 -8.44
C LEU A 226 -8.61 31.58 -7.71
N LEU A 227 -8.65 30.39 -7.10
CA LEU A 227 -9.78 29.93 -6.30
C LEU A 227 -9.90 30.71 -4.99
N SER A 228 -11.14 30.94 -4.54
CA SER A 228 -11.38 31.45 -3.19
C SER A 228 -10.93 30.44 -2.12
N GLU A 229 -10.65 30.90 -0.91
CA GLU A 229 -10.25 30.03 0.21
C GLU A 229 -11.19 28.82 0.43
N PRO A 230 -12.54 28.97 0.41
CA PRO A 230 -13.44 27.81 0.51
C PRO A 230 -13.31 26.84 -0.66
N GLU A 231 -13.14 27.34 -1.88
CA GLU A 231 -12.98 26.50 -3.07
C GLU A 231 -11.64 25.75 -3.06
N ARG A 232 -10.57 26.40 -2.61
CA ARG A 232 -9.26 25.78 -2.39
C ARG A 232 -9.35 24.64 -1.40
N GLN A 233 -10.02 24.87 -0.27
CA GLN A 233 -10.24 23.84 0.74
C GLN A 233 -11.04 22.66 0.18
N SER A 234 -12.15 22.92 -0.54
CA SER A 234 -12.94 21.86 -1.18
C SER A 234 -12.12 21.06 -2.20
N PHE A 235 -11.36 21.74 -3.06
CA PHE A 235 -10.50 21.08 -4.05
C PHE A 235 -9.49 20.15 -3.38
N LEU A 236 -8.84 20.62 -2.32
CA LEU A 236 -7.83 19.86 -1.60
C LEU A 236 -8.42 18.66 -0.85
N THR A 237 -9.59 18.83 -0.23
CA THR A 237 -10.34 17.72 0.39
C THR A 237 -10.73 16.67 -0.64
N VAL A 238 -11.21 17.08 -1.82
CA VAL A 238 -11.53 16.17 -2.94
C VAL A 238 -10.28 15.43 -3.42
N TYR A 239 -9.18 16.14 -3.65
CA TYR A 239 -7.92 15.57 -4.09
C TYR A 239 -7.37 14.55 -3.08
N ALA A 240 -7.34 14.90 -1.79
CA ALA A 240 -6.93 14.00 -0.73
C ALA A 240 -7.84 12.75 -0.65
N ARG A 241 -9.15 12.92 -0.88
CA ARG A 241 -10.12 11.81 -0.88
C ARG A 241 -9.87 10.81 -2.00
N LEU A 242 -9.61 11.29 -3.21
CA LEU A 242 -9.24 10.43 -4.34
C LEU A 242 -7.99 9.58 -4.06
N ILE A 243 -6.99 10.18 -3.42
CA ILE A 243 -5.73 9.48 -3.09
C ILE A 243 -5.95 8.45 -1.97
N LEU A 244 -6.70 8.82 -0.94
CA LEU A 244 -6.81 8.03 0.29
C LEU A 244 -7.90 6.94 0.24
N ASP A 245 -8.91 7.05 -0.63
CA ASP A 245 -10.04 6.10 -0.74
C ASP A 245 -9.58 4.63 -0.76
N PHE A 246 -8.69 4.28 -1.70
CA PHE A 246 -8.16 2.93 -1.82
C PHE A 246 -7.53 2.43 -0.51
N TYR A 247 -6.74 3.27 0.15
CA TYR A 247 -6.03 2.90 1.37
C TYR A 247 -6.95 2.79 2.58
N LEU A 248 -7.94 3.67 2.70
CA LEU A 248 -8.93 3.61 3.79
C LEU A 248 -9.75 2.30 3.72
N GLU A 249 -10.19 1.92 2.52
CA GLU A 249 -10.91 0.66 2.34
C GLU A 249 -10.00 -0.55 2.59
N LEU A 250 -8.79 -0.55 2.05
CA LEU A 250 -7.81 -1.63 2.22
C LEU A 250 -7.47 -1.86 3.71
N ILE A 251 -7.14 -0.78 4.43
CA ILE A 251 -6.71 -0.84 5.83
C ILE A 251 -7.85 -1.35 6.70
N THR A 252 -9.05 -0.81 6.54
CA THR A 252 -10.20 -1.21 7.37
C THR A 252 -10.59 -2.67 7.11
N ARG A 253 -10.55 -3.15 5.86
CA ARG A 253 -10.78 -4.58 5.55
C ARG A 253 -9.73 -5.50 6.18
N TYR A 254 -8.45 -5.13 6.09
CA TYR A 254 -7.36 -5.89 6.73
C TYR A 254 -7.53 -5.94 8.24
N GLU A 255 -7.82 -4.80 8.85
CA GLU A 255 -8.02 -4.68 10.29
C GLU A 255 -9.21 -5.52 10.78
N ILE A 256 -10.30 -5.55 10.04
CA ILE A 256 -11.46 -6.40 10.33
C ILE A 256 -11.04 -7.87 10.23
N GLY A 257 -10.38 -8.27 9.15
CA GLY A 257 -9.89 -9.64 8.98
C GLY A 257 -9.00 -10.10 10.13
N CYS A 258 -8.13 -9.24 10.64
CA CYS A 258 -7.31 -9.54 11.83
C CYS A 258 -8.18 -9.85 13.05
N ARG A 259 -9.22 -9.07 13.30
CA ARG A 259 -10.11 -9.29 14.46
C ARG A 259 -10.79 -10.64 14.43
N PHE A 260 -11.32 -11.02 13.26
CA PHE A 260 -11.99 -12.30 13.08
C PHE A 260 -11.02 -13.48 13.12
N TYR A 261 -9.87 -13.36 12.44
CA TYR A 261 -8.90 -14.44 12.34
C TYR A 261 -8.23 -14.75 13.68
N PHE A 262 -7.84 -13.72 14.45
CA PHE A 262 -7.16 -13.89 15.73
C PHE A 262 -8.12 -13.99 16.93
N GLY A 263 -9.43 -14.14 16.69
CA GLY A 263 -10.40 -14.44 17.73
C GLY A 263 -10.63 -13.33 18.75
N ILE A 264 -10.43 -12.05 18.38
CA ILE A 264 -10.79 -10.92 19.24
C ILE A 264 -12.31 -10.97 19.41
N PRO A 265 -12.88 -11.25 20.60
CA PRO A 265 -14.26 -11.67 20.73
C PRO A 265 -15.21 -10.64 20.13
N ILE A 266 -15.82 -10.98 19.00
CA ILE A 266 -17.00 -10.29 18.51
C ILE A 266 -18.15 -10.92 19.27
N SER A 267 -18.50 -10.33 20.41
CA SER A 267 -19.76 -10.62 21.07
C SER A 267 -20.89 -10.05 20.24
N SER A 268 -21.20 -10.71 19.12
CA SER A 268 -22.30 -10.44 18.18
C SER A 268 -22.21 -9.13 17.36
N ARG A 269 -22.90 -9.14 16.21
CA ARG A 269 -23.19 -7.98 15.35
C ARG A 269 -23.72 -6.78 16.14
N GLU A 270 -24.49 -7.03 17.21
CA GLU A 270 -25.01 -5.98 18.07
C GLU A 270 -23.92 -5.27 18.88
N ASP A 271 -22.79 -5.87 19.25
CA ASP A 271 -21.76 -5.15 20.01
C ASP A 271 -20.99 -4.14 19.15
N ILE A 272 -20.80 -4.41 17.86
CA ILE A 272 -20.14 -3.46 16.96
C ILE A 272 -21.09 -2.31 16.64
N GLU A 273 -22.37 -2.60 16.41
CA GLU A 273 -23.41 -1.60 16.12
C GLU A 273 -23.82 -0.79 17.37
N LYS A 274 -23.98 -1.42 18.55
CA LYS A 274 -24.39 -0.75 19.81
C LYS A 274 -23.22 -0.09 20.54
N ASN A 275 -22.02 -0.68 20.53
CA ASN A 275 -20.87 -0.13 21.27
C ASN A 275 -19.87 0.61 20.37
N ASN A 276 -20.10 0.70 19.05
CA ASN A 276 -19.26 1.42 18.09
C ASN A 276 -17.76 1.08 18.25
N ARG A 277 -17.44 -0.20 18.48
CA ARG A 277 -16.06 -0.65 18.79
C ARG A 277 -15.18 -0.64 17.55
N LEU A 278 -14.62 0.52 17.23
CA LEU A 278 -13.68 0.74 16.14
C LEU A 278 -12.40 -0.08 16.30
N GLY A 279 -11.78 -0.40 15.15
CA GLY A 279 -10.43 -0.92 14.98
C GLY A 279 -9.33 -0.19 15.77
N ILE A 280 -8.21 -0.85 16.10
CA ILE A 280 -7.05 -0.18 16.69
C ILE A 280 -6.42 0.88 15.76
N VAL A 281 -6.24 0.57 14.48
CA VAL A 281 -5.78 1.51 13.45
C VAL A 281 -6.82 2.59 13.22
N THR A 282 -8.10 2.21 13.14
CA THR A 282 -9.19 3.20 13.02
C THR A 282 -9.19 4.19 14.20
N ARG A 283 -8.99 3.71 15.44
CA ARG A 283 -8.84 4.57 16.63
C ARG A 283 -7.57 5.40 16.61
N ALA A 284 -6.44 4.82 16.20
CA ALA A 284 -5.18 5.53 16.03
C ALA A 284 -5.29 6.71 15.05
N VAL A 285 -5.97 6.52 13.93
CA VAL A 285 -6.26 7.59 12.96
C VAL A 285 -7.20 8.62 13.56
N GLN A 286 -8.23 8.21 14.30
CA GLN A 286 -9.11 9.15 15.01
C GLN A 286 -8.37 9.96 16.08
N ALA A 287 -7.35 9.40 16.73
CA ALA A 287 -6.48 10.16 17.63
C ALA A 287 -5.74 11.26 16.85
N PHE A 288 -5.17 10.97 15.68
CA PHE A 288 -4.57 12.02 14.84
C PHE A 288 -5.57 13.10 14.40
N VAL A 289 -6.80 12.70 14.06
CA VAL A 289 -7.86 13.64 13.63
C VAL A 289 -8.28 14.56 14.78
N ASN A 290 -8.62 13.97 15.94
CA ASN A 290 -9.31 14.65 17.04
C ASN A 290 -8.40 15.16 18.18
N ASP A 291 -7.20 14.61 18.35
CA ASP A 291 -6.30 14.90 19.46
C ASP A 291 -5.12 15.79 19.01
N GLU A 292 -4.75 16.79 19.81
CA GLU A 292 -3.52 17.57 19.60
C GLU A 292 -2.25 16.76 19.96
N ASP A 293 -2.40 15.72 20.78
CA ASP A 293 -1.31 14.95 21.35
C ASP A 293 -0.80 13.86 20.39
N ALA A 294 -1.56 13.54 19.33
CA ALA A 294 -1.14 12.68 18.22
C ALA A 294 -0.89 13.52 16.95
N LYS A 295 0.38 13.70 16.59
CA LYS A 295 0.77 14.49 15.39
C LYS A 295 0.74 13.71 14.08
N THR A 296 0.62 12.39 14.17
CA THR A 296 0.69 11.44 13.05
C THR A 296 -0.21 10.23 13.33
N CYS A 297 -0.63 9.51 12.30
CA CYS A 297 -1.40 8.27 12.43
C CYS A 297 -0.59 7.21 13.17
N PHE A 298 0.71 7.08 12.87
CA PHE A 298 1.61 6.18 13.61
C PHE A 298 1.80 6.63 15.07
N GLY A 299 1.86 7.93 15.34
CA GLY A 299 1.85 8.45 16.71
C GLY A 299 0.59 8.07 17.48
N GLY A 300 -0.58 8.09 16.82
CA GLY A 300 -1.82 7.52 17.35
C GLY A 300 -1.71 6.02 17.61
N MET A 301 -1.09 5.26 16.69
CA MET A 301 -0.89 3.82 16.83
C MET A 301 -0.02 3.47 18.03
N LEU A 302 1.06 4.22 18.27
CA LEU A 302 1.90 4.05 19.47
C LEU A 302 1.10 4.31 20.75
N ASN A 303 0.17 5.26 20.74
CA ASN A 303 -0.71 5.49 21.89
C ASN A 303 -1.72 4.35 22.08
N GLU A 304 -2.28 3.81 20.99
CA GLU A 304 -3.16 2.65 21.06
C GLU A 304 -2.44 1.40 21.55
N LEU A 305 -1.22 1.14 21.09
CA LEU A 305 -0.37 0.06 21.60
C LEU A 305 -0.14 0.21 23.10
N ARG A 306 0.19 1.42 23.56
CA ARG A 306 0.33 1.73 24.99
C ARG A 306 -0.91 1.33 25.78
N LEU A 307 -2.10 1.67 25.28
CA LEU A 307 -3.37 1.35 25.94
C LEU A 307 -3.65 -0.15 25.95
N VAL A 308 -3.33 -0.86 24.87
CA VAL A 308 -3.53 -2.32 24.76
C VAL A 308 -2.66 -3.09 25.74
N ILE A 309 -1.42 -2.65 25.96
CA ILE A 309 -0.49 -3.33 26.89
C ILE A 309 -0.57 -2.80 28.33
N SER A 310 -1.38 -1.77 28.58
CA SER A 310 -1.56 -1.23 29.92
C SER A 310 -2.45 -2.15 30.76
N GLU A 311 -2.18 -2.22 32.06
CA GLU A 311 -3.15 -2.79 32.99
C GLU A 311 -4.35 -1.85 33.14
N PRO A 312 -5.58 -2.37 33.38
CA PRO A 312 -6.79 -1.55 33.47
C PRO A 312 -6.70 -0.41 34.50
N ASP A 313 -6.01 -0.66 35.61
CA ASP A 313 -5.89 0.28 36.73
C ASP A 313 -4.55 1.04 36.77
N THR A 314 -3.60 0.64 35.92
CA THR A 314 -2.24 1.23 35.87
C THR A 314 -1.85 1.54 34.42
N PRO A 315 -2.25 2.70 33.88
CA PRO A 315 -1.91 3.08 32.52
C PRO A 315 -0.40 3.20 32.35
N LEU A 316 0.15 2.44 31.41
CA LEU A 316 1.56 2.47 31.08
C LEU A 316 1.91 3.84 30.51
N SER A 317 2.97 4.47 31.02
CA SER A 317 3.42 5.79 30.61
C SER A 317 4.14 5.76 29.26
N LYS A 318 4.23 6.91 28.57
CA LYS A 318 4.98 7.02 27.31
C LYS A 318 6.47 6.66 27.48
N ARG A 319 7.04 6.88 28.69
CA ARG A 319 8.44 6.51 29.00
C ARG A 319 8.61 5.00 29.19
N GLU A 320 7.66 4.35 29.85
CA GLU A 320 7.67 2.89 29.98
C GLU A 320 7.51 2.21 28.62
N LEU A 321 6.67 2.74 27.73
CA LEU A 321 6.57 2.19 26.36
C LEU A 321 7.88 2.40 25.60
N ALA A 322 8.50 3.57 25.74
CA ALA A 322 9.78 3.87 25.09
C ALA A 322 10.92 2.92 25.54
N ALA A 323 10.83 2.36 26.76
CA ALA A 323 11.85 1.46 27.31
C ALA A 323 12.04 0.17 26.50
N TYR A 324 11.06 -0.21 25.67
CA TYR A 324 11.16 -1.35 24.75
C TYR A 324 11.98 -1.05 23.48
N ILE A 325 12.41 0.19 23.26
CA ILE A 325 13.23 0.55 22.09
C ILE A 325 14.68 0.18 22.33
N ASP A 326 15.23 -0.65 21.44
CA ASP A 326 16.67 -0.91 21.42
C ASP A 326 17.46 0.30 20.95
N ILE A 327 18.41 0.72 21.78
CA ILE A 327 19.42 1.71 21.44
C ILE A 327 20.76 0.97 21.43
N GLU A 328 21.35 0.82 20.25
CA GLU A 328 22.74 0.37 20.15
C GLU A 328 23.62 1.43 20.83
N ASP A 329 24.15 1.14 22.01
CA ASP A 329 25.12 2.00 22.69
C ASP A 329 26.45 1.96 21.93
N LYS A 330 26.50 2.64 20.78
CA LYS A 330 27.72 2.82 19.98
C LYS A 330 28.57 3.98 20.49
N SER A 331 28.23 4.57 21.62
CA SER A 331 29.00 5.65 22.24
C SER A 331 29.67 5.18 23.53
N GLU A 332 30.87 4.59 23.41
CA GLU A 332 31.95 4.79 24.39
C GLU A 332 32.45 6.25 24.39
N GLY A 333 31.62 7.22 23.99
CA GLY A 333 31.96 8.62 23.84
C GLY A 333 30.91 9.48 24.54
N PHE A 334 31.21 9.90 25.77
CA PHE A 334 30.81 11.17 26.42
C PHE A 334 29.38 11.71 26.21
N SER A 335 28.40 10.88 25.88
CA SER A 335 26.99 11.22 25.95
C SER A 335 26.54 10.86 27.37
N GLY A 336 26.56 11.85 28.27
CA GLY A 336 26.10 11.70 29.67
C GLY A 336 24.58 11.57 29.81
N GLU A 337 23.88 11.15 28.75
CA GLU A 337 22.43 11.03 28.72
C GLU A 337 22.02 9.61 29.12
N ALA A 338 21.11 9.50 30.09
CA ALA A 338 20.64 8.20 30.56
C ALA A 338 19.91 7.43 29.44
N LEU A 339 20.04 6.10 29.41
CA LEU A 339 19.42 5.24 28.41
C LEU A 339 17.91 5.51 28.25
N ASN A 340 17.21 5.68 29.37
CA ASN A 340 15.77 6.00 29.39
C ASN A 340 15.45 7.31 28.64
N ASP A 341 16.30 8.33 28.78
CA ASP A 341 16.11 9.59 28.06
C ASP A 341 16.36 9.41 26.57
N LYS A 342 17.41 8.68 26.16
CA LYS A 342 17.66 8.35 24.75
C LYS A 342 16.47 7.61 24.11
N GLN A 343 15.97 6.59 24.79
CA GLN A 343 14.79 5.81 24.38
C GLN A 343 13.55 6.70 24.25
N TYR A 344 13.30 7.55 25.25
CA TYR A 344 12.16 8.46 25.21
C TYR A 344 12.30 9.53 24.11
N HIS A 345 13.50 10.02 23.84
CA HIS A 345 13.77 10.94 22.73
C HIS A 345 13.49 10.30 21.37
N GLU A 346 13.93 9.06 21.17
CA GLU A 346 13.63 8.26 19.97
C GLU A 346 12.11 8.05 19.82
N PHE A 347 11.44 7.57 20.87
CA PHE A 347 9.98 7.37 20.89
C PHE A 347 9.22 8.66 20.58
N ARG A 348 9.64 9.79 21.17
CA ARG A 348 9.06 11.11 20.92
C ARG A 348 9.27 11.55 19.48
N ALA A 349 10.42 11.26 18.87
CA ALA A 349 10.68 11.56 17.48
C ALA A 349 9.75 10.77 16.55
N TRP A 350 9.53 9.48 16.83
CA TRP A 350 8.57 8.64 16.10
C TRP A 350 7.14 9.15 16.23
N ARG A 351 6.65 9.39 17.45
CA ARG A 351 5.29 9.90 17.72
C ARG A 351 4.99 11.21 17.00
N ASN A 352 5.99 12.08 16.90
CA ASN A 352 5.85 13.39 16.28
C ASN A 352 6.12 13.39 14.77
N GLY A 353 6.41 12.24 14.16
CA GLY A 353 6.69 12.15 12.73
C GLY A 353 8.00 12.81 12.30
N LYS A 354 8.97 13.02 13.21
CA LYS A 354 10.28 13.57 12.84
C LYS A 354 11.04 12.59 11.93
N TYR A 355 10.96 11.30 12.26
CA TYR A 355 11.35 10.17 11.44
C TYR A 355 10.61 8.93 11.94
N PHE A 356 10.51 7.92 11.09
CA PHE A 356 9.92 6.63 11.45
C PHE A 356 11.01 5.58 11.70
N PRO A 357 10.73 4.55 12.53
CA PRO A 357 11.65 3.42 12.68
C PRO A 357 11.89 2.72 11.33
N SER A 358 13.07 2.14 11.16
CA SER A 358 13.28 1.14 10.10
C SER A 358 12.47 -0.12 10.43
N MET A 359 12.19 -0.96 9.41
CA MET A 359 11.46 -2.21 9.62
C MET A 359 12.11 -3.09 10.70
N LYS A 360 13.44 -3.26 10.64
CA LYS A 360 14.19 -4.01 11.66
C LYS A 360 14.02 -3.42 13.07
N LYS A 361 14.05 -2.08 13.19
CA LYS A 361 13.92 -1.42 14.50
C LYS A 361 12.50 -1.49 15.04
N LEU A 362 11.49 -1.39 14.18
CA LEU A 362 10.09 -1.58 14.53
C LEU A 362 9.82 -3.03 14.98
N GLU A 363 10.35 -4.01 14.25
CA GLU A 363 10.23 -5.43 14.61
C GLU A 363 10.87 -5.73 15.97
N SER A 364 12.09 -5.24 16.21
CA SER A 364 12.77 -5.36 17.52
C SER A 364 11.97 -4.73 18.65
N PHE A 365 11.42 -3.53 18.43
CA PHE A 365 10.57 -2.84 19.40
C PHE A 365 9.31 -3.65 19.76
N LEU A 366 8.65 -4.25 18.77
CA LEU A 366 7.46 -5.07 18.99
C LEU A 366 7.80 -6.42 19.65
N LEU A 367 8.94 -7.03 19.30
CA LEU A 367 9.49 -8.21 19.99
C LEU A 367 9.70 -7.95 21.47
N ASN A 368 10.35 -6.84 21.81
CA ASN A 368 10.59 -6.50 23.21
C ASN A 368 9.27 -6.28 23.98
N ILE A 369 8.23 -5.71 23.35
CA ILE A 369 6.89 -5.58 23.96
C ILE A 369 6.25 -6.94 24.19
N ASP A 370 6.29 -7.81 23.19
CA ASP A 370 5.71 -9.16 23.25
C ASP A 370 6.41 -10.00 24.33
N GLU A 371 7.74 -9.96 24.39
CA GLU A 371 8.54 -10.58 25.46
C GLU A 371 8.19 -10.01 26.85
N GLY A 372 8.04 -8.69 26.96
CA GLY A 372 7.68 -8.02 28.22
C GLY A 372 6.25 -8.32 28.70
N THR A 373 5.34 -8.65 27.78
CA THR A 373 3.93 -8.95 28.09
C THR A 373 3.60 -10.45 28.09
N GLY A 374 4.53 -11.31 27.66
CA GLY A 374 4.32 -12.75 27.55
C GLY A 374 3.32 -13.15 26.45
N GLU A 375 3.09 -12.28 25.46
CA GLU A 375 2.20 -12.55 24.33
C GLU A 375 2.99 -12.57 23.00
N ASN A 376 2.37 -13.07 21.93
CA ASN A 376 2.95 -13.08 20.59
C ASN A 376 1.97 -12.41 19.61
N ARG A 377 2.04 -11.09 19.52
CA ARG A 377 1.15 -10.23 18.74
C ARG A 377 1.82 -9.64 17.50
N ILE A 378 3.14 -9.75 17.34
CA ILE A 378 3.89 -9.23 16.18
C ILE A 378 3.23 -9.53 14.83
N PRO A 379 2.75 -10.76 14.54
CA PRO A 379 2.11 -11.04 13.25
C PRO A 379 0.94 -10.11 12.91
N ILE A 380 0.31 -9.51 13.94
CA ILE A 380 -0.78 -8.55 13.84
C ILE A 380 -0.26 -7.11 13.93
N THR A 381 0.52 -6.81 14.97
CA THR A 381 0.87 -5.42 15.32
C THR A 381 1.85 -4.80 14.34
N LEU A 382 2.77 -5.60 13.75
CA LEU A 382 3.74 -5.10 12.79
C LEU A 382 3.06 -4.59 11.50
N PRO A 383 2.22 -5.38 10.80
CA PRO A 383 1.47 -4.87 9.65
C PRO A 383 0.63 -3.62 9.95
N LEU A 384 -0.07 -3.58 11.09
CA LEU A 384 -0.89 -2.42 11.48
C LEU A 384 -0.05 -1.16 11.71
N CYS A 385 1.15 -1.30 12.30
CA CYS A 385 2.13 -0.21 12.40
C CYS A 385 2.61 0.24 11.01
N CYS A 386 2.92 -0.68 10.10
CA CYS A 386 3.32 -0.35 8.74
C CYS A 386 2.23 0.42 7.97
N LEU A 387 0.96 0.03 8.14
CA LEU A 387 -0.18 0.71 7.50
C LEU A 387 -0.36 2.14 8.02
N THR A 388 -0.23 2.36 9.33
CA THR A 388 -0.33 3.71 9.92
C THR A 388 0.84 4.60 9.52
N MET A 389 2.06 4.07 9.50
CA MET A 389 3.23 4.75 8.90
C MET A 389 3.02 5.05 7.41
N GLY A 390 2.33 4.16 6.68
CA GLY A 390 2.00 4.37 5.28
C GLY A 390 1.02 5.51 5.04
N LEU A 391 0.00 5.65 5.89
CA LEU A 391 -0.89 6.82 5.86
C LEU A 391 -0.12 8.13 6.09
N ASP A 392 0.86 8.14 7.01
CA ASP A 392 1.67 9.33 7.24
C ASP A 392 2.58 9.67 6.05
N ARG A 393 3.15 8.66 5.37
CA ARG A 393 3.93 8.87 4.14
C ARG A 393 3.05 9.39 3.01
N LEU A 394 1.84 8.86 2.84
CA LEU A 394 0.87 9.35 1.85
C LEU A 394 0.46 10.80 2.15
N ALA A 395 0.17 11.11 3.42
CA ALA A 395 -0.12 12.47 3.85
C ALA A 395 1.04 13.43 3.57
N THR A 396 2.28 12.98 3.76
CA THR A 396 3.49 13.75 3.42
C THR A 396 3.58 13.99 1.91
N GLY A 397 3.32 12.99 1.08
CA GLY A 397 3.27 13.15 -0.37
C GLY A 397 2.21 14.14 -0.84
N ILE A 398 1.02 14.11 -0.24
CA ILE A 398 -0.04 15.11 -0.49
C ILE A 398 0.44 16.50 -0.10
N LYS A 399 1.06 16.66 1.07
CA LYS A 399 1.65 17.94 1.53
C LYS A 399 2.68 18.48 0.58
N GLU A 400 3.63 17.67 0.14
CA GLU A 400 4.69 18.09 -0.76
C GLU A 400 4.16 18.49 -2.14
N HIS A 401 3.13 17.81 -2.64
CA HIS A 401 2.51 18.17 -3.92
C HIS A 401 1.69 19.45 -3.81
N ALA A 402 0.78 19.54 -2.84
CA ALA A 402 -0.06 20.71 -2.64
C ALA A 402 0.76 21.97 -2.28
N ALA A 403 1.84 21.85 -1.50
CA ALA A 403 2.71 22.99 -1.20
C ALA A 403 3.34 23.60 -2.46
N LYS A 404 3.66 22.79 -3.49
CA LYS A 404 4.18 23.29 -4.78
C LYS A 404 3.13 24.07 -5.57
N GLU A 405 1.86 23.77 -5.36
CA GLU A 405 0.70 24.47 -5.94
C GLU A 405 0.26 25.69 -5.09
N GLY A 406 1.02 26.04 -4.03
CA GLY A 406 0.79 27.23 -3.23
C GLY A 406 -0.24 27.08 -2.11
N PHE A 407 -0.53 25.86 -1.67
CA PHE A 407 -1.34 25.62 -0.46
C PHE A 407 -0.52 25.76 0.82
N SER A 408 -1.13 26.34 1.85
CA SER A 408 -0.55 26.43 3.19
C SER A 408 -0.60 25.09 3.91
N GLU A 409 0.31 24.87 4.86
CA GLU A 409 0.32 23.65 5.67
C GLU A 409 -1.00 23.44 6.42
N HIS A 410 -1.64 24.53 6.88
CA HIS A 410 -2.91 24.48 7.58
C HIS A 410 -4.05 23.98 6.69
N GLU A 411 -4.21 24.51 5.46
CA GLU A 411 -5.21 24.03 4.48
C GLU A 411 -5.03 22.53 4.24
N ILE A 412 -3.78 22.10 4.01
CA ILE A 412 -3.46 20.70 3.68
C ILE A 412 -3.75 19.76 4.85
N VAL A 413 -3.31 20.10 6.06
CA VAL A 413 -3.58 19.28 7.25
C VAL A 413 -5.07 19.20 7.52
N THR A 414 -5.80 20.31 7.33
CA THR A 414 -7.27 20.35 7.51
C THR A 414 -7.95 19.39 6.54
N ALA A 415 -7.61 19.45 5.24
CA ALA A 415 -8.18 18.57 4.23
C ALA A 415 -7.88 17.08 4.49
N ILE A 416 -6.63 16.76 4.86
CA ILE A 416 -6.24 15.38 5.19
C ILE A 416 -7.01 14.88 6.42
N LYS A 417 -7.09 15.69 7.50
CA LYS A 417 -7.86 15.33 8.69
C LYS A 417 -9.34 15.13 8.37
N GLU A 418 -9.92 15.99 7.54
CA GLU A 418 -11.31 15.88 7.10
C GLU A 418 -11.56 14.54 6.38
N VAL A 419 -10.69 14.14 5.46
CA VAL A 419 -10.82 12.84 4.78
C VAL A 419 -10.61 11.67 5.73
N LEU A 420 -9.57 11.70 6.56
CA LEU A 420 -9.28 10.63 7.53
C LEU A 420 -10.36 10.51 8.60
N SER A 421 -11.10 11.58 8.89
CA SER A 421 -12.24 11.55 9.81
C SER A 421 -13.34 10.58 9.37
N THR A 422 -13.41 10.23 8.08
CA THR A 422 -14.38 9.29 7.50
C THR A 422 -13.99 7.81 7.68
N MET A 423 -12.79 7.50 8.16
CA MET A 423 -12.33 6.12 8.35
C MET A 423 -13.29 5.22 9.17
N PRO A 424 -13.96 5.72 10.23
CA PRO A 424 -14.99 4.94 10.93
C PRO A 424 -16.15 4.48 10.03
N ASP A 425 -16.52 5.24 9.00
CA ASP A 425 -17.60 4.87 8.08
C ASP A 425 -17.18 3.75 7.14
N TYR A 426 -15.93 3.78 6.65
CA TYR A 426 -15.32 2.63 5.96
C TYR A 426 -15.31 1.40 6.85
N TYR A 427 -14.87 1.54 8.11
CA TYR A 427 -14.79 0.45 9.06
C TYR A 427 -16.16 -0.20 9.31
N ARG A 428 -17.21 0.59 9.57
CA ARG A 428 -18.56 0.06 9.81
C ARG A 428 -19.13 -0.66 8.60
N ARG A 429 -19.01 -0.08 7.40
CA ARG A 429 -19.50 -0.69 6.16
C ARG A 429 -18.76 -1.97 5.82
N ASN A 430 -17.44 -1.95 5.89
CA ASN A 430 -16.62 -3.14 5.65
C ASN A 430 -16.91 -4.23 6.68
N THR A 431 -17.22 -3.88 7.93
CA THR A 431 -17.64 -4.85 8.94
C THR A 431 -18.98 -5.50 8.56
N ALA A 432 -19.96 -4.70 8.13
CA ALA A 432 -21.25 -5.22 7.68
C ALA A 432 -21.10 -6.15 6.45
N SER A 433 -20.27 -5.75 5.49
CA SER A 433 -19.94 -6.58 4.31
C SER A 433 -19.25 -7.88 4.69
N TYR A 434 -18.31 -7.84 5.65
CA TYR A 434 -17.58 -9.01 6.11
C TYR A 434 -18.53 -10.03 6.76
N ILE A 435 -19.36 -9.58 7.71
CA ILE A 435 -20.36 -10.42 8.41
C ILE A 435 -21.39 -11.02 7.45
N ALA A 436 -21.73 -10.31 6.37
CA ALA A 436 -22.66 -10.84 5.37
C ALA A 436 -22.05 -11.95 4.50
N THR A 437 -20.71 -12.04 4.45
CA THR A 437 -19.96 -12.92 3.53
C THR A 437 -19.35 -14.12 4.25
N TYR A 438 -18.82 -13.92 5.46
CA TYR A 438 -18.11 -14.91 6.28
C TYR A 438 -18.80 -15.09 7.63
#